data_AF-A0A4C1UKZ7-F1
#
_entry.id   AF-A0A4C1UKZ7-F1
#
_cell.length_a   1.000
_cell.length_b   1.000
_cell.length_c   1.000
_cell.angle_alpha   90.00
_cell.angle_beta   90.00
_cell.angle_gamma   90.00
#
_symmetry.space_group_name_H-M   'P 1'
#
loop_
_entity.id
_entity.type
_entity.pdbx_description
1 polymer ?
#
loop_
_entity_poly.entity_id
_entity_poly.type
_entity_poly.pdbx_seq_one_letter_code
_entity_poly.pdbx_strand_id
1 'polypeptide(L)'
;MASNEVTKLQQHLSLLKEEYSKLQAHCAEVERKYTLAAASAGDLSETSFVARLLMTVASLYGRDTYSDIRVKLQNKHMPGHKFVLNARSDDWNEDALKDVEELDWSMLPDDIGSALLKWLYMDVVDLSRGDTFALQLMKSAAGFKLYGLVHKCEQALIASVGVRTCVKFYSAGDEIGANALKEHCSGLISAHWDDLTGDDFAHMSSPLLYRMLKSKTPQPLHGAVRLLREDVVFLCLVENHANRSNRGARLLYNKMSPSLKGKALTTYHFDPP
;
A
#
# COMPACT_ATOMS: atom_id res chain seq x y z
N MET A 1 57.40 -45.02 -20.07
CA MET A 1 56.24 -44.40 -20.74
C MET A 1 54.96 -44.59 -19.91
N ALA A 2 54.59 -45.81 -19.54
CA ALA A 2 53.39 -46.11 -18.73
C ALA A 2 53.26 -45.30 -17.41
N SER A 3 54.35 -45.09 -16.67
CA SER A 3 54.31 -44.30 -15.43
C SER A 3 53.89 -42.84 -15.64
N ASN A 4 54.27 -42.21 -16.75
CA ASN A 4 53.95 -40.81 -17.04
C ASN A 4 52.46 -40.66 -17.44
N GLU A 5 51.90 -41.67 -18.11
CA GLU A 5 50.46 -41.70 -18.43
C GLU A 5 49.62 -41.91 -17.18
N VAL A 6 50.05 -42.77 -16.25
CA VAL A 6 49.37 -42.96 -14.95
C VAL A 6 49.31 -41.65 -14.17
N THR A 7 50.41 -40.87 -14.12
CA THR A 7 50.43 -39.58 -13.43
C THR A 7 49.49 -38.56 -14.08
N LYS A 8 49.45 -38.49 -15.42
CA LYS A 8 48.54 -37.61 -16.16
C LYS A 8 47.07 -37.98 -15.93
N LEU A 9 46.75 -39.28 -15.92
CA LEU A 9 45.41 -39.77 -15.65
C LEU A 9 44.97 -39.46 -14.20
N GLN A 10 45.88 -39.56 -13.23
CA GLN A 10 45.61 -39.18 -11.85
C GLN A 10 45.31 -37.68 -11.72
N GLN A 11 46.05 -36.82 -12.43
CA GLN A 11 45.79 -35.38 -12.48
C GLN A 11 44.45 -35.06 -13.15
N HIS A 12 44.10 -35.75 -14.23
CA HIS A 12 42.79 -35.59 -14.87
C HIS A 12 41.65 -36.03 -13.94
N LEU A 13 41.83 -37.14 -13.21
CA LEU A 13 40.83 -37.62 -12.25
C LEU A 13 40.64 -36.62 -11.10
N SER A 14 41.71 -36.01 -10.59
CA SER A 14 41.58 -35.00 -9.53
C SER A 14 40.84 -33.76 -10.01
N LEU A 15 41.16 -33.26 -11.20
CA LEU A 15 40.46 -32.12 -11.82
C LEU A 15 38.99 -32.45 -12.08
N LEU A 16 38.69 -33.66 -12.57
CA LEU A 16 37.32 -34.08 -12.82
C LEU A 16 36.49 -34.17 -11.54
N LYS A 17 37.09 -34.66 -10.45
CA LYS A 17 36.43 -34.68 -9.12
C LYS A 17 36.13 -33.27 -8.62
N GLU A 18 37.06 -32.34 -8.83
CA GLU A 18 36.86 -30.94 -8.45
C GLU A 18 35.71 -30.30 -9.24
N GLU A 19 35.70 -30.49 -10.56
CA GLU A 19 34.63 -29.99 -11.43
C GLU A 19 33.27 -30.64 -11.11
N TYR A 20 33.26 -31.94 -10.81
CA TYR A 20 32.04 -32.64 -10.35
C TYR A 20 31.51 -32.03 -9.04
N SER A 21 32.37 -31.71 -8.08
CA SER A 21 31.97 -31.07 -6.83
C SER A 21 31.41 -29.67 -7.05
N LYS A 22 32.00 -28.87 -7.96
CA LYS A 22 31.48 -27.54 -8.33
C LYS A 22 30.11 -27.66 -8.99
N LEU A 23 29.95 -28.63 -9.90
CA LEU A 23 28.68 -28.88 -10.57
C LEU A 23 27.59 -29.30 -9.58
N GLN A 24 27.91 -30.18 -8.62
CA GLN A 24 26.96 -30.61 -7.60
C GLN A 24 26.48 -29.43 -6.73
N ALA A 25 27.38 -28.54 -6.32
CA ALA A 25 27.02 -27.32 -5.59
C ALA A 25 26.15 -26.38 -6.43
N HIS A 26 26.46 -26.25 -7.72
CA HIS A 26 25.67 -25.44 -8.65
C HIS A 26 24.26 -26.00 -8.83
N CYS A 27 24.11 -27.31 -9.02
CA CYS A 27 22.80 -27.97 -9.13
C CYS A 27 21.96 -27.74 -7.87
N ALA A 28 22.54 -27.91 -6.68
CA ALA A 28 21.82 -27.68 -5.42
C ALA A 28 21.33 -26.22 -5.28
N GLU A 29 22.14 -25.25 -5.70
CA GLU A 29 21.76 -23.84 -5.68
C GLU A 29 20.66 -23.50 -6.70
N VAL A 30 20.71 -24.10 -7.89
CA VAL A 30 19.67 -23.95 -8.92
C VAL A 30 18.36 -24.60 -8.46
N GLU A 31 18.40 -25.79 -7.87
CA GLU A 31 17.23 -26.46 -7.29
C GLU A 31 16.61 -25.64 -6.15
N ARG A 32 17.44 -25.02 -5.30
CA ARG A 32 16.99 -24.11 -4.24
C ARG A 32 16.26 -22.90 -4.82
N LYS A 33 16.84 -22.25 -5.85
CA LYS A 33 16.23 -21.10 -6.54
C LYS A 33 14.93 -21.48 -7.27
N TYR A 34 14.92 -22.64 -7.95
CA TYR A 34 13.74 -23.16 -8.62
C TYR A 34 12.62 -23.43 -7.62
N THR A 35 12.92 -24.06 -6.48
CA THR A 35 11.92 -24.35 -5.44
C THR A 35 11.29 -23.07 -4.90
N LEU A 36 12.08 -22.01 -4.69
CA LEU A 36 11.58 -20.70 -4.27
C LEU A 36 10.70 -20.05 -5.34
N ALA A 37 11.10 -20.12 -6.60
CA ALA A 37 10.34 -19.56 -7.72
C ALA A 37 9.02 -20.34 -7.99
N ALA A 38 9.07 -21.67 -7.99
CA ALA A 38 7.91 -22.54 -8.16
C ALA A 38 6.90 -22.35 -7.03
N ALA A 39 7.39 -22.22 -5.78
CA ALA A 39 6.53 -21.90 -4.65
C ALA A 39 5.86 -20.52 -4.78
N SER A 40 6.57 -19.54 -5.35
CA SER A 40 6.01 -18.21 -5.63
C SER A 40 5.00 -18.20 -6.79
N ALA A 41 5.12 -19.17 -7.72
CA ALA A 41 4.22 -19.35 -8.86
C ALA A 41 3.02 -20.27 -8.59
N GLY A 42 2.92 -20.85 -7.38
CA GLY A 42 1.85 -21.77 -7.00
C GLY A 42 2.02 -23.21 -7.49
N ASP A 43 3.15 -23.55 -8.15
CA ASP A 43 3.50 -24.91 -8.54
C ASP A 43 4.25 -25.59 -7.38
N LEU A 44 3.49 -25.93 -6.34
CA LEU A 44 4.02 -26.46 -5.09
C LEU A 44 4.07 -27.98 -5.15
N SER A 45 5.27 -28.55 -5.35
CA SER A 45 5.50 -29.94 -4.94
C SER A 45 5.30 -30.04 -3.42
N GLU A 46 4.31 -30.81 -2.98
CA GLU A 46 3.90 -30.96 -1.56
C GLU A 46 5.04 -31.39 -0.62
N THR A 47 6.15 -31.90 -1.16
CA THR A 47 7.29 -32.41 -0.39
C THR A 47 8.37 -31.35 -0.12
N SER A 48 8.35 -30.21 -0.83
CA SER A 48 9.37 -29.18 -0.68
C SER A 48 9.30 -28.50 0.69
N PHE A 49 10.45 -28.06 1.23
CA PHE A 49 10.52 -27.35 2.51
C PHE A 49 9.69 -26.06 2.49
N VAL A 50 9.77 -25.30 1.40
CA VAL A 50 9.03 -24.04 1.24
C VAL A 50 7.51 -24.28 1.23
N ALA A 51 7.04 -25.28 0.48
CA ALA A 51 5.61 -25.64 0.46
C ALA A 51 5.12 -26.04 1.86
N ARG A 52 5.88 -26.89 2.57
CA ARG A 52 5.54 -27.30 3.93
C ARG A 52 5.53 -26.13 4.91
N LEU A 53 6.47 -25.19 4.79
CA LEU A 53 6.49 -23.99 5.62
C LEU A 53 5.26 -23.10 5.35
N LEU A 54 4.91 -22.86 4.09
CA LEU A 54 3.71 -22.11 3.71
C LEU A 54 2.42 -22.78 4.21
N MET A 55 2.29 -24.10 4.04
CA MET A 55 1.16 -24.87 4.57
C MET A 55 1.08 -24.81 6.10
N THR A 56 2.24 -24.91 6.77
CA THR A 56 2.32 -24.79 8.22
C THR A 56 1.86 -23.41 8.66
N VAL A 57 2.42 -22.34 8.08
CA VAL A 57 2.01 -20.96 8.38
C VAL A 57 0.52 -20.77 8.15
N ALA A 58 -0.02 -21.18 7.00
CA ALA A 58 -1.46 -21.08 6.74
C ALA A 58 -2.31 -21.82 7.79
N SER A 59 -1.86 -22.99 8.27
CA SER A 59 -2.57 -23.77 9.30
C SER A 59 -2.59 -23.11 10.69
N LEU A 60 -1.65 -22.19 10.97
CA LEU A 60 -1.57 -21.46 12.24
C LEU A 60 -2.59 -20.32 12.35
N TYR A 61 -3.27 -19.95 11.27
CA TYR A 61 -4.31 -18.92 11.31
C TYR A 61 -5.39 -19.26 12.35
N GLY A 62 -5.51 -18.41 13.38
CA GLY A 62 -6.48 -18.59 14.47
C GLY A 62 -6.17 -19.75 15.43
N ARG A 63 -4.93 -20.24 15.47
CA ARG A 63 -4.47 -21.27 16.42
C ARG A 63 -3.54 -20.67 17.47
N ASP A 64 -3.65 -21.13 18.71
CA ASP A 64 -2.74 -20.75 19.80
C ASP A 64 -1.37 -21.46 19.71
N THR A 65 -1.26 -22.51 18.90
CA THR A 65 -0.01 -23.27 18.73
C THR A 65 1.10 -22.35 18.23
N TYR A 66 2.16 -22.17 19.03
CA TYR A 66 3.28 -21.24 18.77
C TYR A 66 2.91 -19.75 18.80
N SER A 67 1.70 -19.38 19.23
CA SER A 67 1.32 -17.98 19.34
C SER A 67 2.12 -17.27 20.42
N ASP A 68 2.66 -16.12 20.08
CA ASP A 68 3.55 -15.30 20.91
C ASP A 68 3.12 -13.82 20.95
N ILE A 69 1.94 -13.50 20.39
CA ILE A 69 1.31 -12.18 20.38
C ILE A 69 -0.20 -12.32 20.18
N ARG A 70 -1.00 -11.41 20.73
CA ARG A 70 -2.44 -11.32 20.48
C ARG A 70 -2.77 -10.20 19.50
N VAL A 71 -3.80 -10.38 18.69
CA VAL A 71 -4.34 -9.33 17.82
C VAL A 71 -5.75 -9.02 18.31
N LYS A 72 -5.95 -7.80 18.81
CA LYS A 72 -7.24 -7.31 19.28
C LYS A 72 -7.99 -6.69 18.11
N LEU A 73 -9.08 -7.32 17.70
CA LEU A 73 -10.04 -6.79 16.72
C LEU A 73 -11.16 -6.04 17.46
N GLN A 74 -12.16 -5.49 16.75
CA GLN A 74 -13.23 -4.72 17.41
C GLN A 74 -13.99 -5.56 18.43
N ASN A 75 -14.35 -6.81 18.07
CA ASN A 75 -15.21 -7.64 18.91
C ASN A 75 -14.56 -8.92 19.43
N LYS A 76 -13.28 -9.18 19.14
CA LYS A 76 -12.59 -10.41 19.54
C LYS A 76 -11.07 -10.24 19.61
N HIS A 77 -10.43 -11.16 20.32
CA HIS A 77 -8.98 -11.35 20.25
C HIS A 77 -8.67 -12.58 19.40
N MET A 78 -7.61 -12.50 18.61
CA MET A 78 -7.10 -13.60 17.78
C MET A 78 -5.66 -13.90 18.20
N PRO A 79 -5.25 -15.18 18.29
CA PRO A 79 -3.85 -15.51 18.44
C PRO A 79 -3.07 -15.10 17.18
N GLY A 80 -1.86 -14.60 17.38
CA GLY A 80 -0.95 -14.13 16.35
C GLY A 80 0.47 -14.71 16.53
N HIS A 81 1.31 -14.49 15.51
CA HIS A 81 2.66 -15.02 15.45
C HIS A 81 3.62 -13.93 14.97
N LYS A 82 4.56 -13.48 15.80
CA LYS A 82 5.51 -12.40 15.50
C LYS A 82 6.34 -12.72 14.26
N PHE A 83 6.72 -13.98 14.06
CA PHE A 83 7.50 -14.37 12.88
C PHE A 83 6.69 -14.22 11.57
N VAL A 84 5.37 -14.42 11.60
CA VAL A 84 4.49 -14.21 10.43
C VAL A 84 4.36 -12.72 10.11
N LEU A 85 4.25 -11.88 11.14
CA LEU A 85 4.23 -10.43 10.99
C LEU A 85 5.57 -9.91 10.43
N ASN A 86 6.69 -10.30 11.04
CA ASN A 86 8.03 -9.93 10.59
C ASN A 86 8.27 -10.31 9.11
N ALA A 87 7.82 -11.50 8.70
CA ALA A 87 7.93 -11.94 7.30
C ALA A 87 7.10 -11.10 6.30
N ARG A 88 6.17 -10.25 6.76
CA ARG A 88 5.23 -9.48 5.93
C ARG A 88 5.52 -7.99 5.87
N SER A 89 6.25 -7.44 6.84
CA SER A 89 6.57 -6.00 6.90
C SER A 89 7.84 -5.76 7.69
N ASP A 90 8.74 -4.92 7.15
CA ASP A 90 9.97 -4.49 7.85
C ASP A 90 9.68 -3.69 9.13
N ASP A 91 8.47 -3.10 9.24
CA ASP A 91 8.00 -2.40 10.44
C ASP A 91 7.69 -3.35 11.60
N TRP A 92 7.58 -4.65 11.31
CA TRP A 92 7.32 -5.72 12.27
C TRP A 92 8.57 -6.56 12.54
N ASN A 93 9.74 -5.93 12.50
CA ASN A 93 11.01 -6.57 12.85
C ASN A 93 11.09 -6.95 14.35
N GLU A 94 12.16 -7.65 14.71
CA GLU A 94 12.38 -8.17 16.07
C GLU A 94 12.37 -7.05 17.13
N ASP A 95 13.03 -5.92 16.88
CA ASP A 95 13.08 -4.81 17.82
C ASP A 95 11.70 -4.17 18.05
N ALA A 96 10.87 -4.09 17.00
CA ALA A 96 9.53 -3.54 17.07
C ALA A 96 8.55 -4.47 17.82
N LEU A 97 8.75 -5.79 17.76
CA LEU A 97 7.81 -6.77 18.30
C LEU A 97 8.25 -7.45 19.60
N LYS A 98 9.52 -7.41 19.99
CA LYS A 98 10.04 -8.19 21.13
C LYS A 98 9.21 -8.06 22.42
N ASP A 99 8.88 -6.84 22.82
CA ASP A 99 8.16 -6.52 24.06
C ASP A 99 6.66 -6.31 23.84
N VAL A 100 6.16 -6.59 22.64
CA VAL A 100 4.74 -6.40 22.29
C VAL A 100 3.99 -7.71 22.54
N GLU A 101 3.04 -7.68 23.47
CA GLU A 101 2.15 -8.81 23.76
C GLU A 101 0.82 -8.74 23.00
N GLU A 102 0.42 -7.54 22.56
CA GLU A 102 -0.84 -7.32 21.85
C GLU A 102 -0.71 -6.23 20.77
N LEU A 103 -1.22 -6.51 19.58
CA LEU A 103 -1.48 -5.53 18.53
C LEU A 103 -2.93 -5.07 18.60
N ASP A 104 -3.15 -3.78 18.86
CA ASP A 104 -4.49 -3.20 18.92
C ASP A 104 -4.97 -2.75 17.53
N TRP A 105 -5.89 -3.51 16.96
CA TRP A 105 -6.61 -3.20 15.72
C TRP A 105 -8.10 -2.91 15.98
N SER A 106 -8.49 -2.55 17.21
CA SER A 106 -9.89 -2.29 17.56
C SER A 106 -10.49 -1.08 16.81
N MET A 107 -9.68 -0.28 16.14
CA MET A 107 -10.13 0.83 15.29
C MET A 107 -10.50 0.38 13.87
N LEU A 108 -10.04 -0.80 13.43
CA LEU A 108 -10.37 -1.33 12.12
C LEU A 108 -11.75 -2.00 12.15
N PRO A 109 -12.60 -1.80 11.14
CA PRO A 109 -13.80 -2.61 10.96
C PRO A 109 -13.45 -4.11 11.03
N ASP A 110 -14.26 -4.89 11.74
CA ASP A 110 -13.99 -6.31 12.02
C ASP A 110 -13.72 -7.14 10.76
N ASP A 111 -14.41 -6.82 9.66
CA ASP A 111 -14.27 -7.49 8.37
C ASP A 111 -12.97 -7.11 7.64
N ILE A 112 -12.49 -5.89 7.82
CA ILE A 112 -11.18 -5.41 7.34
C ILE A 112 -10.06 -6.04 8.15
N GLY A 113 -10.14 -5.98 9.48
CA GLY A 113 -9.14 -6.58 10.37
C GLY A 113 -9.04 -8.10 10.19
N SER A 114 -10.17 -8.78 10.04
CA SER A 114 -10.20 -10.23 9.76
C SER A 114 -9.62 -10.56 8.38
N ALA A 115 -9.92 -9.77 7.34
CA ALA A 115 -9.38 -9.99 6.01
C ALA A 115 -7.86 -9.74 5.95
N LEU A 116 -7.38 -8.70 6.63
CA LEU A 116 -5.95 -8.39 6.74
C LEU A 116 -5.22 -9.52 7.48
N LEU A 117 -5.74 -9.96 8.62
CA LEU A 117 -5.16 -11.07 9.37
C LEU A 117 -5.14 -12.36 8.54
N LYS A 118 -6.24 -12.69 7.86
CA LYS A 118 -6.29 -13.86 6.98
C LYS A 118 -5.27 -13.77 5.85
N TRP A 119 -5.10 -12.60 5.24
CA TRP A 119 -4.12 -12.39 4.18
C TRP A 119 -2.69 -12.59 4.67
N LEU A 120 -2.34 -12.15 5.88
CA LEU A 120 -1.00 -12.34 6.44
C LEU A 120 -0.58 -13.83 6.47
N TYR A 121 -1.52 -14.71 6.81
CA TYR A 121 -1.26 -16.15 6.93
C TYR A 121 -1.43 -16.91 5.61
N MET A 122 -2.43 -16.55 4.81
CA MET A 122 -2.87 -17.36 3.67
C MET A 122 -2.56 -16.73 2.32
N ASP A 123 -2.11 -15.48 2.28
CA ASP A 123 -1.92 -14.66 1.08
C ASP A 123 -3.18 -14.48 0.19
N VAL A 124 -4.35 -14.87 0.70
CA VAL A 124 -5.63 -14.80 -0.01
C VAL A 124 -6.51 -13.68 0.55
N VAL A 125 -7.15 -12.95 -0.35
CA VAL A 125 -8.13 -11.90 -0.05
C VAL A 125 -9.29 -12.00 -1.04
N ASP A 126 -10.53 -11.85 -0.55
CA ASP A 126 -11.73 -11.80 -1.38
C ASP A 126 -12.10 -10.35 -1.68
N LEU A 127 -11.71 -9.87 -2.87
CA LEU A 127 -11.99 -8.52 -3.35
C LEU A 127 -13.31 -8.43 -4.13
N SER A 128 -14.04 -9.53 -4.29
CA SER A 128 -15.38 -9.53 -4.91
C SER A 128 -16.45 -8.82 -4.06
N ARG A 129 -16.11 -8.54 -2.80
CA ARG A 129 -16.93 -7.83 -1.81
C ARG A 129 -17.18 -6.36 -2.16
N GLY A 130 -16.52 -5.84 -3.19
CA GLY A 130 -16.78 -4.52 -3.77
C GLY A 130 -15.79 -3.44 -3.35
N ASP A 131 -15.88 -2.31 -4.05
CA ASP A 131 -14.87 -1.24 -4.02
C ASP A 131 -14.68 -0.59 -2.65
N THR A 132 -15.76 -0.42 -1.88
CA THR A 132 -15.66 0.20 -0.55
C THR A 132 -14.80 -0.65 0.38
N PHE A 133 -14.98 -1.98 0.34
CA PHE A 133 -14.16 -2.92 1.10
C PHE A 133 -12.70 -2.91 0.62
N ALA A 134 -12.49 -3.01 -0.70
CA ALA A 134 -11.15 -2.98 -1.29
C ALA A 134 -10.39 -1.69 -0.95
N LEU A 135 -11.06 -0.54 -1.00
CA LEU A 135 -10.47 0.77 -0.68
C LEU A 135 -10.08 0.88 0.81
N GLN A 136 -10.94 0.43 1.72
CA GLN A 136 -10.65 0.43 3.16
C GLN A 136 -9.52 -0.54 3.50
N LEU A 137 -9.51 -1.72 2.89
CA LEU A 137 -8.45 -2.71 3.09
C LEU A 137 -7.11 -2.19 2.56
N MET A 138 -7.10 -1.57 1.37
CA MET A 138 -5.91 -0.95 0.79
C MET A 138 -5.32 0.12 1.70
N LYS A 139 -6.16 1.02 2.24
CA LYS A 139 -5.70 2.06 3.18
C LYS A 139 -5.13 1.47 4.47
N SER A 140 -5.80 0.47 5.03
CA SER A 140 -5.34 -0.22 6.24
C SER A 140 -4.01 -0.93 5.99
N ALA A 141 -3.88 -1.63 4.86
CA ALA A 141 -2.66 -2.31 4.45
C ALA A 141 -1.48 -1.34 4.27
N ALA A 142 -1.72 -0.17 3.67
CA ALA A 142 -0.70 0.87 3.54
C ALA A 142 -0.21 1.40 4.89
N GLY A 143 -1.11 1.55 5.87
CA GLY A 143 -0.75 1.93 7.24
C GLY A 143 0.20 0.96 7.94
N PHE A 144 0.19 -0.31 7.55
CA PHE A 144 1.12 -1.34 8.03
C PHE A 144 2.26 -1.67 7.05
N LYS A 145 2.38 -0.88 5.97
CA LYS A 145 3.36 -1.08 4.87
C LYS A 145 3.29 -2.46 4.20
N LEU A 146 2.09 -3.04 4.12
CA LEU A 146 1.84 -4.32 3.45
C LEU A 146 1.68 -4.13 1.94
N TYR A 147 2.76 -3.74 1.26
CA TYR A 147 2.72 -3.33 -0.15
C TYR A 147 2.17 -4.40 -1.10
N GLY A 148 2.39 -5.69 -0.81
CA GLY A 148 1.80 -6.78 -1.59
C GLY A 148 0.26 -6.77 -1.56
N LEU A 149 -0.34 -6.50 -0.39
CA LEU A 149 -1.79 -6.37 -0.26
C LEU A 149 -2.31 -5.07 -0.86
N VAL A 150 -1.57 -3.97 -0.70
CA VAL A 150 -1.88 -2.69 -1.35
C VAL A 150 -1.98 -2.89 -2.87
N HIS A 151 -0.98 -3.55 -3.48
CA HIS A 151 -0.96 -3.82 -4.91
C HIS A 151 -2.15 -4.69 -5.36
N LYS A 152 -2.49 -5.76 -4.63
CA LYS A 152 -3.68 -6.59 -4.96
C LYS A 152 -4.98 -5.77 -4.94
N CYS A 153 -5.15 -4.90 -3.93
CA CYS A 153 -6.32 -4.02 -3.85
C CYS A 153 -6.32 -2.97 -4.97
N GLU A 154 -5.14 -2.40 -5.27
CA GLU A 154 -4.96 -1.41 -6.33
C GLU A 154 -5.39 -1.96 -7.70
N GLN A 155 -4.94 -3.18 -8.05
CA GLN A 155 -5.32 -3.83 -9.31
C GLN A 155 -6.84 -4.08 -9.40
N ALA A 156 -7.47 -4.53 -8.31
CA ALA A 156 -8.92 -4.73 -8.28
C ALA A 156 -9.69 -3.41 -8.48
N LEU A 157 -9.24 -2.32 -7.84
CA LEU A 157 -9.86 -1.00 -7.97
C LEU A 157 -9.65 -0.37 -9.35
N ILE A 158 -8.50 -0.60 -9.99
CA ILE A 158 -8.25 -0.19 -11.38
C ILE A 158 -9.24 -0.91 -12.32
N ALA A 159 -9.50 -2.20 -12.09
CA ALA A 159 -10.43 -2.96 -12.92
C ALA A 159 -11.90 -2.53 -12.77
N SER A 160 -12.28 -1.93 -11.64
CA SER A 160 -13.66 -1.55 -11.33
C SER A 160 -13.94 -0.05 -11.41
N VAL A 161 -12.93 0.80 -11.60
CA VAL A 161 -13.12 2.26 -11.56
C VAL A 161 -14.09 2.73 -12.66
N GLY A 162 -14.93 3.70 -12.31
CA GLY A 162 -15.83 4.38 -13.22
C GLY A 162 -15.84 5.89 -12.98
N VAL A 163 -16.59 6.62 -13.81
CA VAL A 163 -16.65 8.09 -13.75
C VAL A 163 -17.10 8.61 -12.38
N ARG A 164 -18.01 7.90 -11.70
CA ARG A 164 -18.52 8.28 -10.37
C ARG A 164 -17.62 7.87 -9.20
N THR A 165 -16.61 7.03 -9.43
CA THR A 165 -15.71 6.53 -8.38
C THR A 165 -14.27 7.00 -8.56
N CYS A 166 -13.87 7.46 -9.74
CA CYS A 166 -12.50 7.84 -10.07
C CYS A 166 -11.94 8.95 -9.17
N VAL A 167 -12.73 9.95 -8.77
CA VAL A 167 -12.27 11.02 -7.89
C VAL A 167 -12.01 10.51 -6.46
N LYS A 168 -12.82 9.56 -5.98
CA LYS A 168 -12.63 8.89 -4.68
C LYS A 168 -11.38 8.02 -4.68
N PHE A 169 -11.18 7.25 -5.74
CA PHE A 169 -10.01 6.39 -5.86
C PHE A 169 -8.73 7.20 -6.08
N TYR A 170 -8.79 8.28 -6.87
CA TYR A 170 -7.67 9.22 -7.01
C TYR A 170 -7.25 9.78 -5.66
N SER A 171 -8.21 10.24 -4.85
CA SER A 171 -7.93 10.83 -3.54
C SER A 171 -7.29 9.81 -2.60
N ALA A 172 -7.81 8.58 -2.57
CA ALA A 172 -7.23 7.50 -1.78
C ALA A 172 -5.82 7.12 -2.27
N GLY A 173 -5.60 7.06 -3.58
CA GLY A 173 -4.31 6.74 -4.17
C GLY A 173 -3.26 7.81 -3.89
N ASP A 174 -3.62 9.09 -3.91
CA ASP A 174 -2.73 10.18 -3.51
C ASP A 174 -2.37 10.12 -2.03
N GLU A 175 -3.33 9.81 -1.16
CA GLU A 175 -3.14 9.73 0.29
C GLU A 175 -2.12 8.65 0.71
N ILE A 176 -2.16 7.48 0.07
CA ILE A 176 -1.31 6.33 0.43
C ILE A 176 -0.15 6.07 -0.54
N GLY A 177 0.00 6.89 -1.58
CA GLY A 177 1.04 6.71 -2.60
C GLY A 177 0.81 5.56 -3.59
N ALA A 178 -0.44 5.15 -3.82
CA ALA A 178 -0.80 4.15 -4.84
C ALA A 178 -0.83 4.80 -6.24
N ASN A 179 0.36 4.88 -6.86
CA ASN A 179 0.57 5.66 -8.07
C ASN A 179 -0.16 5.12 -9.30
N ALA A 180 -0.29 3.79 -9.47
CA ALA A 180 -0.93 3.23 -10.66
C ALA A 180 -2.43 3.54 -10.65
N LEU A 181 -3.10 3.40 -9.50
CA LEU A 181 -4.50 3.79 -9.34
C LEU A 181 -4.68 5.29 -9.54
N LYS A 182 -3.80 6.11 -8.96
CA LYS A 182 -3.85 7.56 -9.09
C LYS A 182 -3.70 8.02 -10.55
N GLU A 183 -2.76 7.45 -11.29
CA GLU A 183 -2.54 7.76 -12.71
C GLU A 183 -3.73 7.34 -13.56
N HIS A 184 -4.24 6.13 -13.36
CA HIS A 184 -5.41 5.65 -14.07
C HIS A 184 -6.65 6.53 -13.80
N CYS A 185 -6.91 6.88 -12.54
CA CYS A 185 -7.99 7.78 -12.19
C CYS A 185 -7.79 9.20 -12.75
N SER A 186 -6.55 9.70 -12.78
CA SER A 186 -6.23 11.00 -13.40
C SER A 186 -6.61 11.05 -14.88
N GLY A 187 -6.38 9.95 -15.61
CA GLY A 187 -6.80 9.79 -17.00
C GLY A 187 -8.32 9.91 -17.16
N LEU A 188 -9.08 9.16 -16.37
CA LEU A 188 -10.55 9.20 -16.39
C LEU A 188 -11.11 10.56 -16.00
N ILE A 189 -10.57 11.19 -14.95
CA ILE A 189 -10.97 12.55 -14.53
C ILE A 189 -10.74 13.56 -15.65
N SER A 190 -9.66 13.40 -16.43
CA SER A 190 -9.37 14.31 -17.55
C SER A 190 -10.32 14.09 -18.73
N ALA A 191 -10.60 12.82 -19.06
CA ALA A 191 -11.50 12.47 -20.14
C ALA A 191 -12.95 12.87 -19.88
N HIS A 192 -13.37 12.87 -18.61
CA HIS A 192 -14.74 13.16 -18.17
C HIS A 192 -14.84 14.44 -17.33
N TRP A 193 -13.92 15.40 -17.53
CA TRP A 193 -13.82 16.59 -16.68
C TRP A 193 -15.11 17.40 -16.58
N ASP A 194 -15.90 17.44 -17.65
CA ASP A 194 -17.16 18.18 -17.70
C ASP A 194 -18.36 17.38 -17.20
N ASP A 195 -18.23 16.06 -17.06
CA ASP A 195 -19.26 15.17 -16.50
C ASP A 195 -19.20 15.10 -14.96
N LEU A 196 -18.14 15.65 -14.36
CA LEU A 196 -17.89 15.64 -12.92
C LEU A 196 -18.47 16.89 -12.24
N THR A 197 -19.07 16.66 -11.09
CA THR A 197 -19.82 17.65 -10.30
C THR A 197 -19.13 17.89 -8.96
N GLY A 198 -19.58 18.92 -8.23
CA GLY A 198 -19.06 19.21 -6.88
C GLY A 198 -19.14 18.01 -5.92
N ASP A 199 -20.18 17.17 -6.06
CA ASP A 199 -20.40 15.98 -5.24
C ASP A 199 -19.29 14.94 -5.42
N ASP A 200 -18.82 14.76 -6.66
CA ASP A 200 -17.72 13.83 -6.97
C ASP A 200 -16.42 14.24 -6.26
N PHE A 201 -16.23 15.53 -5.97
CA PHE A 201 -15.05 16.08 -5.30
C PHE A 201 -15.24 16.32 -3.80
N ALA A 202 -16.41 16.02 -3.23
CA ALA A 202 -16.76 16.41 -1.85
C ALA A 202 -15.78 15.87 -0.79
N HIS A 203 -15.28 14.64 -0.97
CA HIS A 203 -14.31 14.01 -0.05
C HIS A 203 -12.85 14.41 -0.32
N MET A 204 -12.56 15.11 -1.42
CA MET A 204 -11.18 15.47 -1.77
C MET A 204 -10.71 16.66 -0.91
N SER A 205 -9.51 16.53 -0.33
CA SER A 205 -8.91 17.61 0.45
C SER A 205 -8.69 18.88 -0.39
N SER A 206 -8.83 20.04 0.23
CA SER A 206 -8.69 21.34 -0.45
C SER A 206 -7.32 21.49 -1.14
N PRO A 207 -6.18 21.13 -0.50
CA PRO A 207 -4.88 21.21 -1.16
C PRO A 207 -4.76 20.29 -2.39
N LEU A 208 -5.33 19.08 -2.32
CA LEU A 208 -5.30 18.13 -3.42
C LEU A 208 -6.13 18.62 -4.62
N LEU A 209 -7.36 19.06 -4.36
CA LEU A 209 -8.24 19.58 -5.40
C LEU A 209 -7.66 20.83 -6.04
N TYR A 210 -7.07 21.72 -5.24
CA TYR A 210 -6.39 22.90 -5.75
C TYR A 210 -5.23 22.55 -6.71
N ARG A 211 -4.34 21.62 -6.32
CA ARG A 211 -3.26 21.13 -7.18
C ARG A 211 -3.79 20.49 -8.46
N MET A 212 -4.87 19.72 -8.36
CA MET A 212 -5.55 19.12 -9.51
C MET A 212 -6.06 20.20 -10.47
N LEU A 213 -6.81 21.19 -9.97
CA LEU A 213 -7.33 22.28 -10.80
C LEU A 213 -6.21 23.03 -11.53
N LYS A 214 -5.10 23.35 -10.86
CA LYS A 214 -3.92 23.97 -11.50
C LYS A 214 -3.35 23.15 -12.66
N SER A 215 -3.42 21.83 -12.57
CA SER A 215 -2.93 20.93 -13.63
C SER A 215 -3.91 20.69 -14.76
N LYS A 216 -5.22 20.91 -14.55
CA LYS A 216 -6.28 20.52 -15.48
C LYS A 216 -6.97 21.70 -16.17
N THR A 217 -6.90 22.90 -15.60
CA THR A 217 -7.51 24.09 -16.19
C THR A 217 -6.60 25.31 -16.09
N PRO A 218 -6.53 26.16 -17.13
CA PRO A 218 -5.86 27.46 -17.05
C PRO A 218 -6.55 28.43 -16.09
N GLN A 219 -7.77 28.13 -15.63
CA GLN A 219 -8.55 28.97 -14.73
C GLN A 219 -8.97 28.23 -13.45
N PRO A 220 -8.05 27.94 -12.51
CA PRO A 220 -8.34 27.17 -11.28
C PRO A 220 -9.42 27.80 -10.40
N LEU A 221 -9.48 29.14 -10.35
CA LEU A 221 -10.53 29.86 -9.59
C LEU A 221 -11.93 29.58 -10.15
N HIS A 222 -12.09 29.61 -11.48
CA HIS A 222 -13.38 29.33 -12.12
C HIS A 222 -13.80 27.88 -11.89
N GLY A 223 -12.84 26.94 -11.96
CA GLY A 223 -13.09 25.54 -11.61
C GLY A 223 -13.54 25.36 -10.16
N ALA A 224 -12.89 26.03 -9.21
CA ALA A 224 -13.28 25.97 -7.79
C ALA A 224 -14.69 26.53 -7.54
N VAL A 225 -15.07 27.63 -8.22
CA VAL A 225 -16.42 28.19 -8.16
C VAL A 225 -17.44 27.24 -8.81
N ARG A 226 -17.14 26.67 -9.98
CA ARG A 226 -18.01 25.68 -10.66
C ARG A 226 -18.31 24.48 -9.77
N LEU A 227 -17.30 24.00 -9.03
CA LEU A 227 -17.43 22.86 -8.11
C LEU A 227 -18.02 23.24 -6.75
N LEU A 228 -18.35 24.51 -6.51
CA LEU A 228 -18.88 25.02 -5.24
C LEU A 228 -17.98 24.72 -4.03
N ARG A 229 -16.65 24.71 -4.24
CA ARG A 229 -15.64 24.42 -3.22
C ARG A 229 -15.04 25.70 -2.65
N GLU A 230 -15.74 26.33 -1.70
CA GLU A 230 -15.35 27.60 -1.07
C GLU A 230 -13.94 27.59 -0.47
N ASP A 231 -13.55 26.47 0.14
CA ASP A 231 -12.23 26.25 0.71
C ASP A 231 -11.12 26.31 -0.34
N VAL A 232 -11.38 25.80 -1.55
CA VAL A 232 -10.44 25.86 -2.68
C VAL A 232 -10.48 27.22 -3.37
N VAL A 233 -11.64 27.88 -3.44
CA VAL A 233 -11.74 29.29 -3.88
C VAL A 233 -10.83 30.16 -3.02
N PHE A 234 -10.85 29.95 -1.70
CA PHE A 234 -9.98 30.68 -0.79
C PHE A 234 -8.49 30.44 -1.10
N LEU A 235 -8.07 29.18 -1.31
CA LEU A 235 -6.69 28.85 -1.70
C LEU A 235 -6.27 29.57 -2.99
N CYS A 236 -7.13 29.58 -4.00
CA CYS A 236 -6.89 30.30 -5.26
C CYS A 236 -6.70 31.80 -5.03
N LEU A 237 -7.50 32.42 -4.15
CA LEU A 237 -7.38 33.85 -3.85
C LEU A 237 -6.10 34.16 -3.08
N VAL A 238 -5.77 33.37 -2.05
CA VAL A 238 -4.55 33.57 -1.26
C VAL A 238 -3.30 33.52 -2.13
N GLU A 239 -3.16 32.52 -3.01
CA GLU A 239 -1.99 32.43 -3.90
C GLU A 239 -1.90 33.65 -4.83
N ASN A 240 -3.01 34.03 -5.47
CA ASN A 240 -3.02 35.19 -6.37
C ASN A 240 -2.72 36.50 -5.65
N HIS A 241 -3.11 36.62 -4.38
CA HIS A 241 -2.81 37.79 -3.53
C HIS A 241 -1.37 37.78 -3.01
N ALA A 242 -0.81 36.63 -2.63
CA ALA A 242 0.60 36.49 -2.27
C ALA A 242 1.50 36.93 -3.43
N ASN A 243 1.10 36.61 -4.67
CA ASN A 243 1.77 37.08 -5.89
C ASN A 243 1.54 38.57 -6.20
N ARG A 244 0.65 39.28 -5.50
CA ARG A 244 0.18 40.65 -5.84
C ARG A 244 0.21 41.67 -4.68
N SER A 245 0.93 41.44 -3.58
CA SER A 245 1.11 42.32 -2.41
C SER A 245 0.10 42.19 -1.24
N ASN A 246 0.67 42.35 -0.04
CA ASN A 246 0.33 41.82 1.28
C ASN A 246 -0.89 42.45 2.01
N ARG A 247 -1.86 43.06 1.30
CA ARG A 247 -3.00 43.79 1.95
C ARG A 247 -4.37 43.09 1.85
N GLY A 248 -4.55 42.16 0.92
CA GLY A 248 -5.86 41.54 0.63
C GLY A 248 -6.29 40.41 1.58
N ALA A 249 -5.34 39.59 2.05
CA ALA A 249 -5.64 38.41 2.87
C ALA A 249 -6.34 38.76 4.19
N ARG A 250 -6.02 39.93 4.76
CA ARG A 250 -6.59 40.45 6.02
C ARG A 250 -8.09 40.79 5.89
N LEU A 251 -8.50 41.29 4.73
CA LEU A 251 -9.91 41.63 4.44
C LEU A 251 -10.75 40.38 4.14
N LEU A 252 -10.17 39.39 3.45
CA LEU A 252 -10.83 38.12 3.16
C LEU A 252 -10.98 37.25 4.41
N TYR A 253 -9.94 37.14 5.25
CA TYR A 253 -10.03 36.49 6.56
C TYR A 253 -11.17 37.08 7.39
N ASN A 254 -11.26 38.41 7.47
CA ASN A 254 -12.31 39.07 8.24
C ASN A 254 -13.73 38.80 7.74
N LYS A 255 -13.90 38.52 6.43
CA LYS A 255 -15.18 38.18 5.80
C LYS A 255 -15.52 36.68 5.82
N MET A 256 -14.63 35.81 6.31
CA MET A 256 -14.91 34.37 6.41
C MET A 256 -15.92 34.04 7.49
N SER A 257 -16.64 32.94 7.27
CA SER A 257 -17.43 32.29 8.31
C SER A 257 -16.51 31.81 9.45
N PRO A 258 -17.02 31.71 10.69
CA PRO A 258 -16.22 31.29 11.85
C PRO A 258 -15.55 29.91 11.69
N SER A 259 -16.19 28.98 10.96
CA SER A 259 -15.66 27.63 10.71
C SER A 259 -14.43 27.60 9.79
N LEU A 260 -14.34 28.55 8.84
CA LEU A 260 -13.22 28.69 7.92
C LEU A 260 -12.02 29.38 8.58
N LYS A 261 -12.25 30.33 9.49
CA LYS A 261 -11.19 30.99 10.28
C LYS A 261 -10.39 29.99 11.12
N GLY A 262 -11.07 29.05 11.77
CA GLY A 262 -10.42 28.00 12.57
C GLY A 262 -9.50 27.10 11.74
N LYS A 263 -9.94 26.69 10.54
CA LYS A 263 -9.13 25.87 9.61
C LYS A 263 -7.95 26.63 9.00
N ALA A 264 -8.09 27.95 8.80
CA ALA A 264 -7.01 28.79 8.30
C ALA A 264 -5.82 28.86 9.29
N LEU A 265 -6.13 28.95 10.59
CA LEU A 265 -5.12 29.04 11.66
C LEU A 265 -4.39 27.71 11.90
N THR A 266 -5.10 26.58 11.90
CA THR A 266 -4.53 25.27 12.24
C THR A 266 -3.71 24.64 11.11
N THR A 267 -4.01 24.95 9.86
CA THR A 267 -3.46 24.22 8.69
C THR A 267 -2.44 25.04 7.90
N TYR A 268 -2.46 26.38 8.00
CA TYR A 268 -1.69 27.26 7.12
C TYR A 268 -0.75 28.23 7.85
N HIS A 269 -0.53 28.05 9.17
CA HIS A 269 0.30 28.92 10.01
C HIS A 269 0.10 30.41 9.70
N PHE A 270 -1.17 30.81 9.60
CA PHE A 270 -1.51 32.22 9.47
C PHE A 270 -1.36 32.84 10.86
N ASP A 271 -0.32 33.64 11.09
CA ASP A 271 -0.21 34.39 12.34
C ASP A 271 -1.37 35.39 12.42
N PRO A 272 -2.23 35.31 13.46
CA PRO A 272 -3.17 36.39 13.72
C PRO A 272 -2.37 37.64 14.13
N PRO A 273 -2.89 38.85 13.90
CA PRO A 273 -2.28 40.06 14.43
C PRO A 273 -2.21 40.04 15.96
#